data_AF-A0A532CNF7-F1
#
_entry.id   AF-A0A532CNF7-F1
#
_cell.length_a   1.000
_cell.length_b   1.000
_cell.length_c   1.000
_cell.angle_alpha   90.00
_cell.angle_beta   90.00
_cell.angle_gamma   90.00
#
_symmetry.space_group_name_H-M   'P 1'
#
loop_
_entity.id
_entity.type
_entity.pdbx_description
1 polymer ?
#
loop_
_entity_poly.entity_id
_entity_poly.type
_entity_poly.pdbx_seq_one_letter_code
_entity_poly.pdbx_strand_id
1 'polypeptide(L)' 'AVKSVNEIAQEYGVHPTQVGQWKKELHEQAADLFDAKRGPKPADPSASPERLYSEIGRLKMELDWLKKKSGLCL' A
#
# COMPACT_ATOMS: atom_id res chain seq x y z
N ALA A 1 23.23 -17.38 17.71
CA ALA A 1 22.97 -18.71 17.12
C ALA A 1 21.47 -18.88 16.91
N VAL A 2 21.06 -19.64 15.89
CA VAL A 2 19.64 -19.99 15.71
C VAL A 2 19.25 -20.98 16.80
N LYS A 3 18.19 -20.66 17.57
CA LYS A 3 17.63 -21.57 18.57
C LYS A 3 16.77 -22.62 17.89
N SER A 4 16.84 -23.86 18.36
CA SER A 4 15.96 -24.96 17.98
C SER A 4 14.56 -24.77 18.56
N VAL A 5 13.59 -25.51 18.03
CA VAL A 5 12.21 -25.52 18.53
C VAL A 5 12.15 -25.96 19.99
N ASN A 6 12.98 -26.92 20.40
CA ASN A 6 13.01 -27.42 21.77
C ASN A 6 13.60 -26.39 22.74
N GLU A 7 14.63 -25.65 22.35
CA GLU A 7 15.20 -24.58 23.18
C GLU A 7 14.19 -23.45 23.39
N ILE A 8 13.45 -23.05 22.35
CA ILE A 8 12.39 -22.05 22.44
C ILE A 8 11.24 -22.56 23.34
N ALA A 9 10.83 -23.82 23.14
CA ALA A 9 9.80 -24.45 23.96
C ALA A 9 10.16 -24.44 25.46
N GLN A 10 11.41 -24.80 25.78
CA GLN A 10 11.89 -24.80 27.17
C GLN A 10 12.02 -23.39 27.76
N GLU A 11 12.57 -22.45 27.01
CA GLU A 11 12.78 -21.07 27.48
C GLU A 11 11.46 -20.36 27.83
N TYR A 12 10.42 -20.58 27.02
CA TYR A 12 9.12 -19.91 27.19
C TYR A 12 8.05 -20.80 27.83
N GLY A 13 8.40 -22.03 28.23
CA GLY A 13 7.47 -22.96 28.89
C GLY A 13 6.30 -23.40 28.00
N VAL A 14 6.51 -23.47 26.69
CA VAL A 14 5.49 -23.82 25.68
C VAL A 14 5.78 -25.20 25.10
N HIS A 15 4.75 -25.92 24.63
CA HIS A 15 4.96 -27.23 24.03
C HIS A 15 5.67 -27.12 22.65
N PRO A 16 6.65 -27.99 22.31
CA PRO A 16 7.37 -27.94 21.03
C PRO A 16 6.46 -27.95 19.80
N THR A 17 5.36 -28.70 19.85
CA THR A 17 4.35 -28.72 18.78
C THR A 17 3.73 -27.34 18.53
N GLN A 18 3.52 -26.55 19.59
CA GLN A 18 2.92 -25.22 19.48
C GLN A 18 3.88 -24.22 18.82
N VAL A 19 5.16 -24.28 19.18
CA VAL A 19 6.22 -23.50 18.52
C VAL A 19 6.34 -23.89 17.03
N GLY A 20 6.26 -25.19 16.73
CA GLY A 20 6.24 -25.69 15.34
C GLY A 20 5.04 -25.20 14.55
N GLN A 21 3.85 -25.20 15.16
CA GLN A 21 2.63 -24.69 14.55
C GLN A 21 2.73 -23.20 14.22
N TRP A 22 3.13 -22.36 15.19
CA TRP A 22 3.30 -20.92 14.94
C TRP A 22 4.34 -20.64 13.87
N LYS A 23 5.43 -21.41 13.82
CA LYS A 23 6.44 -21.29 12.76
C LYS A 23 5.85 -21.56 11.38
N LYS A 24 4.96 -22.57 11.27
CA LYS A 24 4.28 -22.91 10.02
C LYS A 24 3.28 -21.84 9.63
N GLU A 25 2.41 -21.42 10.56
CA GLU A 25 1.42 -20.36 10.33
C GLU A 25 2.09 -19.06 9.89
N LEU A 26 3.18 -18.65 10.54
CA LEU A 26 3.94 -17.47 10.13
C LEU A 26 4.52 -17.62 8.72
N HIS A 27 5.09 -18.77 8.36
CA HIS A 27 5.62 -18.97 7.00
C HIS A 27 4.52 -18.89 5.94
N GLU A 28 3.34 -19.44 6.22
CA GLU A 28 2.22 -19.46 5.28
C GLU A 28 1.57 -18.08 5.13
N GLN A 29 1.45 -17.32 6.22
CA GLN A 29 0.72 -16.04 6.26
C GLN A 29 1.64 -14.81 6.20
N ALA A 30 2.97 -15.00 6.22
CA ALA A 30 3.92 -13.89 6.21
C ALA A 30 3.74 -12.97 5.00
N ALA A 31 3.49 -13.54 3.82
CA ALA A 31 3.29 -12.75 2.60
C ALA A 31 2.13 -11.75 2.78
N ASP A 32 0.99 -12.21 3.27
CA ASP A 32 -0.20 -11.38 3.48
C ASP A 32 0.03 -10.32 4.56
N LEU A 33 0.76 -10.66 5.64
CA LEU A 33 1.10 -9.71 6.71
C LEU A 33 1.96 -8.54 6.23
N PHE A 34 2.81 -8.76 5.21
CA PHE A 34 3.69 -7.73 4.66
C PHE A 34 3.15 -7.10 3.37
N ASP A 35 2.24 -7.76 2.64
CA ASP A 35 1.57 -7.21 1.46
C ASP A 35 0.35 -6.35 1.81
N ALA A 36 -0.27 -6.61 2.97
CA ALA A 36 -1.23 -5.69 3.58
C ALA A 36 -0.53 -4.36 3.87
N LYS A 37 -0.59 -3.42 2.90
CA LYS A 37 -0.14 -2.04 3.06
C LYS A 37 -0.61 -1.54 4.42
N ARG A 38 0.35 -1.15 5.28
CA ARG A 38 0.14 -0.60 6.62
C ARG A 38 -1.06 0.35 6.64
N GLY A 39 -2.22 -0.15 7.05
CA GLY A 39 -3.46 0.62 7.11
C GLY A 39 -3.90 1.24 5.77
N PRO A 40 -5.06 1.93 5.77
CA PRO A 40 -5.44 2.75 4.64
C PRO A 40 -4.30 3.73 4.34
N LYS A 41 -3.75 3.67 3.13
CA LYS A 41 -2.78 4.68 2.64
C LYS A 41 -3.41 6.05 2.92
N PRO A 42 -2.70 6.99 3.57
CA PRO A 42 -3.25 8.33 3.78
C PRO A 42 -3.74 8.84 2.43
N ALA A 43 -5.02 9.21 2.39
CA ALA A 43 -5.66 9.65 1.16
C ALA A 43 -4.80 10.78 0.60
N ASP A 44 -4.25 10.59 -0.58
CA ASP A 44 -3.50 11.62 -1.26
C ASP A 44 -4.50 12.76 -1.55
N PRO A 45 -4.33 13.96 -0.97
CA PRO A 45 -5.24 15.08 -1.22
C PRO A 45 -5.12 15.63 -2.66
N SER A 46 -4.13 15.20 -3.44
CA SER A 46 -4.08 15.39 -4.90
C SER A 46 -4.84 14.29 -5.66
N ALA A 47 -5.06 13.15 -4.99
CA ALA A 47 -5.84 11.96 -5.36
C ALA A 47 -7.34 12.18 -5.65
N SER A 48 -7.93 13.25 -5.12
CA SER A 48 -9.39 13.40 -5.10
C SER A 48 -9.95 13.59 -6.52
N PRO A 49 -10.93 12.78 -6.96
CA PRO A 49 -11.52 12.88 -8.30
C PRO A 49 -12.01 14.29 -8.65
N GLU A 50 -12.61 14.98 -7.68
CA GLU A 50 -13.14 16.35 -7.84
C GLU A 50 -12.05 17.37 -8.21
N ARG A 51 -10.89 17.31 -7.53
CA ARG A 51 -9.74 18.16 -7.86
C ARG A 51 -9.17 17.84 -9.24
N LEU A 52 -9.07 16.55 -9.58
CA LEU A 52 -8.59 16.13 -10.90
C LEU A 52 -9.53 16.61 -12.02
N TYR A 53 -10.84 16.48 -11.85
CA TYR A 53 -11.81 17.00 -12.83
C TYR A 53 -11.78 18.52 -12.96
N SER A 54 -11.60 19.24 -11.84
CA SER A 54 -11.46 20.69 -11.84
C SER A 54 -10.20 21.15 -12.58
N GLU A 55 -9.05 20.49 -12.35
CA GLU A 55 -7.79 20.77 -13.04
C GLU A 55 -7.93 20.49 -14.55
N ILE A 56 -8.54 19.37 -14.94
CA ILE A 56 -8.84 19.04 -16.35
C ILE A 56 -9.70 20.14 -16.98
N GLY A 57 -10.73 20.63 -16.28
CA GLY A 57 -11.58 21.73 -16.75
C GLY A 57 -10.80 23.03 -16.96
N ARG A 58 -9.98 23.43 -15.98
CA ARG A 58 -9.13 24.62 -16.07
C ARG A 58 -8.16 24.53 -17.25
N LEU A 59 -7.46 23.40 -17.36
CA LEU A 59 -6.49 23.16 -18.44
C LEU A 59 -7.14 23.19 -19.83
N LYS A 60 -8.36 22.64 -19.98
CA LYS A 60 -9.12 22.76 -21.23
C LYS A 60 -9.41 24.21 -21.60
N MET A 61 -9.88 25.01 -20.63
CA MET A 61 -10.16 26.43 -20.87
C MET A 61 -8.89 27.22 -21.21
N GLU A 62 -7.78 26.97 -20.50
CA GLU A 62 -6.48 27.58 -20.79
C GLU A 62 -6.00 27.21 -22.21
N LEU A 63 -6.13 25.94 -22.61
CA LEU A 63 -5.80 25.49 -23.96
C LEU A 63 -6.68 26.14 -25.03
N ASP A 64 -8.00 26.22 -24.81
CA ASP A 64 -8.92 26.85 -25.77
C ASP A 64 -8.67 28.35 -25.88
N TRP A 65 -8.35 29.02 -24.77
CA TRP A 65 -7.95 30.42 -24.77
C TRP A 65 -6.63 30.63 -25.54
N LEU A 66 -5.64 29.77 -25.31
CA LEU A 66 -4.37 29.81 -26.05
C LEU A 66 -4.59 29.57 -27.54
N LYS A 67 -5.37 28.55 -27.94
CA LYS A 67 -5.70 28.30 -29.35
C LYS A 67 -6.35 29.50 -30.02
N LYS A 68 -7.29 30.16 -29.33
CA LYS A 68 -7.94 31.38 -29.81
C LYS A 68 -6.96 32.55 -29.98
N LYS A 69 -6.06 32.75 -29.02
CA LYS A 69 -5.04 33.81 -29.07
C LYS A 69 -3.99 33.58 -30.15
N SER A 70 -3.59 32.34 -30.35
CA SER A 70 -2.56 31.94 -31.32
C SER A 70 -3.08 31.87 -32.76
N GLY A 71 -4.37 32.12 -33.01
CA GLY A 71 -4.97 31.95 -34.34
C GLY A 71 -4.98 30.50 -34.83
N LEU A 72 -4.81 29.53 -33.93
CA LEU A 72 -4.77 28.09 -34.22
C LEU A 72 -6.17 27.46 -34.24
N CYS A 73 -7.23 28.24 -34.00
CA CYS A 73 -8.59 27.84 -34.35
C CYS A 73 -8.77 27.94 -35.86
N LEU A 74 -8.63 26.80 -36.56
CA LEU A 74 -9.24 26.57 -37.87
C LEU A 74 -10.66 26.04 -37.67
#